data_AF-A0AAQ1TY15-F1
#
_entry.id   AF-A0AAQ1TY15-F1
#
_cell.length_a   1.000
_cell.length_b   1.000
_cell.length_c   1.000
_cell.angle_alpha   90.00
_cell.angle_beta   90.00
_cell.angle_gamma   90.00
#
_symmetry.space_group_name_H-M   'P 1'
#
loop_
_entity.id
_entity.type
_entity.pdbx_description
1 polymer ?
#
loop_
_entity_poly.entity_id
_entity_poly.type
_entity_poly.pdbx_seq_one_letter_code
_entity_poly.pdbx_strand_id
1 'polypeptide(L)'
;MKPGDRDGYGRYGYLDGDDERIICHECGGLYRALAPHLIKAHDMTAAEYKQAHGLPRGMGLVAPETRRAKSRQALSHVGTPEWDRMVEKRDPTAASHARTEKSFTSRGVIAEQKAATARANIKGVKKPVTRRCIVCGKLLTEVRGRATCSDRCYRIQLYERTAKSGARAWMERRDAGESLSEIGRSAGVSHVAVRVRIERFRAYLKLCAELGRTPIE
;
A
#
# COMPACT_ATOMS: atom_id res chain seq x y z
N MET A 1 -3.19 15.06 -13.56
CA MET A 1 -2.18 15.65 -12.67
C MET A 1 -1.93 14.67 -11.53
N LYS A 2 -0.67 14.41 -11.17
CA LYS A 2 -0.27 13.59 -10.03
C LYS A 2 -0.07 14.48 -8.80
N PRO A 3 -0.28 13.98 -7.57
CA PRO A 3 0.06 14.74 -6.37
C PRO A 3 1.52 15.21 -6.40
N GLY A 4 1.73 16.51 -6.16
CA GLY A 4 3.06 17.14 -6.15
C GLY A 4 3.47 17.79 -7.48
N ASP A 5 2.73 17.55 -8.57
CA ASP A 5 2.90 18.30 -9.81
C ASP A 5 2.61 19.80 -9.57
N ARG A 6 3.23 20.67 -10.37
CA ARG A 6 2.95 22.11 -10.33
C ARG A 6 1.49 22.39 -10.73
N ASP A 7 0.81 23.19 -9.93
CA ASP A 7 -0.61 23.53 -10.05
C ASP A 7 -0.79 25.04 -9.78
N GLY A 8 -0.81 25.82 -10.86
CA GLY A 8 -0.78 27.28 -10.77
C GLY A 8 0.44 27.78 -9.99
N TYR A 9 0.15 28.46 -8.87
CA TYR A 9 1.14 28.98 -7.91
C TYR A 9 1.49 27.99 -6.78
N GLY A 10 0.88 26.81 -6.74
CA GLY A 10 1.13 25.77 -5.74
C GLY A 10 1.41 24.39 -6.35
N ARG A 11 1.14 23.35 -5.55
CA ARG A 11 1.34 21.94 -5.89
C ARG A 11 0.04 21.17 -5.78
N TYR A 12 -0.30 20.40 -6.82
CA TYR A 12 -1.53 19.63 -6.87
C TYR A 12 -1.63 18.65 -5.70
N GLY A 13 -2.75 18.69 -4.98
CA GLY A 13 -3.00 17.84 -3.82
C GLY A 13 -2.31 18.27 -2.52
N TYR A 14 -1.57 19.38 -2.53
CA TYR A 14 -0.94 19.96 -1.35
C TYR A 14 -1.45 21.37 -1.11
N LEU A 15 -1.61 21.77 0.15
CA LEU A 15 -1.92 23.15 0.49
C LEU A 15 -0.59 23.82 0.87
N ASP A 16 -0.05 24.63 -0.04
CA ASP A 16 1.23 25.29 0.17
C ASP A 16 1.08 26.51 1.09
N GLY A 17 2.12 26.78 1.88
CA GLY A 17 2.14 27.85 2.86
C GLY A 17 3.05 27.55 4.04
N ASP A 18 2.99 28.43 5.03
CA ASP A 18 3.60 28.29 6.34
C ASP A 18 2.51 28.13 7.43
N ASP A 19 2.93 28.22 8.70
CA ASP A 19 1.99 28.12 9.83
C ASP A 19 1.01 29.30 9.93
N GLU A 20 1.37 30.48 9.41
CA GLU A 20 0.58 31.71 9.51
C GLU A 20 -0.31 31.96 8.30
N ARG A 21 0.13 31.54 7.11
CA ARG A 21 -0.46 31.86 5.82
C ARG A 21 -0.35 30.70 4.84
N ILE A 22 -1.40 30.54 4.04
CA ILE A 22 -1.49 29.58 2.95
C ILE A 22 -1.60 30.31 1.61
N ILE A 23 -1.00 29.72 0.58
CA ILE A 23 -0.96 30.24 -0.78
C ILE A 23 -2.26 29.89 -1.50
N CYS A 24 -2.84 30.86 -2.20
CA CYS A 24 -3.89 30.60 -3.19
C CYS A 24 -3.26 30.09 -4.49
N HIS A 25 -3.68 28.93 -4.98
CA HIS A 25 -3.10 28.33 -6.19
C HIS A 25 -3.49 29.07 -7.46
N GLU A 26 -4.59 29.83 -7.44
CA GLU A 26 -5.10 30.62 -8.57
C GLU A 26 -4.33 31.94 -8.77
N CYS A 27 -3.99 32.64 -7.67
CA CYS A 27 -3.37 33.97 -7.75
C CYS A 27 -2.01 34.10 -7.04
N GLY A 28 -1.56 33.09 -6.31
CA GLY A 28 -0.30 33.12 -5.56
C GLY A 28 -0.31 33.96 -4.28
N GLY A 29 -1.43 34.62 -3.95
CA GLY A 29 -1.54 35.42 -2.74
C GLY A 29 -1.48 34.60 -1.45
N LEU A 30 -0.96 35.20 -0.38
CA LEU A 30 -0.82 34.58 0.95
C LEU A 30 -1.93 35.01 1.90
N TYR A 31 -2.69 34.06 2.43
CA TYR A 31 -3.87 34.33 3.24
C TYR A 31 -3.92 33.47 4.50
N ARG A 32 -4.52 34.01 5.57
CA ARG A 32 -4.84 33.23 6.79
C ARG A 32 -5.98 32.23 6.56
N ALA A 33 -6.90 32.56 5.66
CA ALA A 33 -8.03 31.71 5.26
C ALA A 33 -8.40 32.00 3.81
N LEU A 34 -8.47 30.96 2.97
CA LEU A 34 -8.78 31.13 1.55
C LEU A 34 -10.27 31.26 1.27
N ALA A 35 -11.14 30.59 2.05
CA ALA A 35 -12.58 30.56 1.79
C ALA A 35 -13.22 31.95 1.47
N PRO A 36 -13.01 33.02 2.25
CA PRO A 36 -13.56 34.34 1.91
C PRO A 36 -12.88 34.99 0.70
N HIS A 37 -11.60 34.70 0.45
CA HIS A 37 -10.86 35.20 -0.69
C HIS A 37 -11.35 34.56 -2.00
N LEU A 38 -11.58 33.25 -2.01
CA LEU A 38 -12.05 32.51 -3.19
C LEU A 38 -13.38 33.07 -3.73
N ILE A 39 -14.32 33.36 -2.84
CA ILE A 39 -15.62 33.93 -3.22
C ILE A 39 -15.42 35.33 -3.83
N LYS A 40 -14.58 36.17 -3.21
CA LYS A 40 -14.43 37.58 -3.61
C LYS A 40 -13.56 37.78 -4.85
N ALA A 41 -12.54 36.96 -5.04
CA ALA A 41 -11.51 37.16 -6.06
C ALA A 41 -11.61 36.17 -7.22
N HIS A 42 -12.21 35.01 -7.00
CA HIS A 42 -12.23 33.92 -7.97
C HIS A 42 -13.65 33.42 -8.31
N ASP A 43 -14.68 33.93 -7.64
CA ASP A 43 -16.06 33.46 -7.77
C ASP A 43 -16.18 31.92 -7.58
N MET A 44 -15.36 31.37 -6.68
CA MET A 44 -15.28 29.94 -6.42
C MET A 44 -15.69 29.61 -4.99
N THR A 45 -16.40 28.50 -4.83
CA THR A 45 -16.63 27.91 -3.52
C THR A 45 -15.39 27.14 -3.05
N ALA A 46 -15.27 26.95 -1.74
CA ALA A 46 -14.21 26.11 -1.16
C ALA A 46 -14.26 24.65 -1.64
N ALA A 47 -15.43 24.15 -2.05
CA ALA A 47 -15.58 22.79 -2.57
C ALA A 47 -15.01 22.66 -3.98
N GLU A 48 -15.34 23.61 -4.86
CA GLU A 48 -14.83 23.67 -6.23
C GLU A 48 -13.31 23.86 -6.24
N TYR A 49 -12.79 24.78 -5.43
CA TYR A 49 -11.35 24.99 -5.29
C TYR A 49 -10.61 23.72 -4.88
N LYS A 50 -11.13 23.00 -3.88
CA LYS A 50 -10.51 21.73 -3.46
C LYS A 50 -10.54 20.68 -4.56
N GLN A 51 -11.62 20.63 -5.34
CA GLN A 51 -11.74 19.69 -6.44
C GLN A 51 -10.76 20.04 -7.57
N ALA A 52 -10.66 21.32 -7.94
CA ALA A 52 -9.76 21.81 -8.99
C ALA A 52 -8.29 21.49 -8.68
N HIS A 53 -7.87 21.70 -7.43
CA HIS A 53 -6.47 21.52 -7.00
C HIS A 53 -6.19 20.16 -6.34
N GLY A 54 -7.11 19.20 -6.45
CA GLY A 54 -6.91 17.84 -5.91
C GLY A 54 -6.80 17.75 -4.38
N LEU A 55 -7.29 18.75 -3.65
CA LEU A 55 -7.24 18.80 -2.19
C LEU A 55 -8.33 17.91 -1.57
N PRO A 56 -8.04 17.21 -0.45
CA PRO A 56 -9.06 16.44 0.26
C PRO A 56 -10.23 17.30 0.73
N ARG A 57 -11.47 16.84 0.55
CA ARG A 57 -12.69 17.59 0.96
C ARG A 57 -12.67 18.04 2.43
N GLY A 58 -12.15 17.21 3.33
CA GLY A 58 -12.04 17.50 4.77
C GLY A 58 -10.89 18.44 5.16
N MET A 59 -9.99 18.79 4.23
CA MET A 59 -8.89 19.69 4.51
C MET A 59 -9.41 21.12 4.76
N GLY A 60 -8.97 21.74 5.86
CA GLY A 60 -9.31 23.12 6.17
C GLY A 60 -8.49 24.09 5.32
N LEU A 61 -9.14 25.01 4.61
CA LEU A 61 -8.49 26.08 3.84
C LEU A 61 -8.17 27.29 4.74
N VAL A 62 -7.54 27.01 5.87
CA VAL A 62 -7.20 27.97 6.93
C VAL A 62 -5.82 27.60 7.45
N ALA A 63 -4.96 28.60 7.60
CA ALA A 63 -3.60 28.45 8.09
C ALA A 63 -3.59 27.80 9.49
N PRO A 64 -2.59 26.94 9.78
CA PRO A 64 -2.49 26.22 11.05
C PRO A 64 -2.65 27.10 12.28
N GLU A 65 -1.97 28.26 12.34
CA GLU A 65 -2.01 29.12 13.52
C GLU A 65 -3.35 29.82 13.68
N THR A 66 -4.00 30.20 12.58
CA THR A 66 -5.37 30.74 12.64
C THR A 66 -6.35 29.70 13.17
N ARG A 67 -6.18 28.42 12.79
CA ARG A 67 -6.97 27.31 13.34
C ARG A 67 -6.70 27.12 14.83
N ARG A 68 -5.43 27.13 15.26
CA ARG A 68 -5.04 27.01 16.67
C ARG A 68 -5.58 28.16 17.50
N ALA A 69 -5.47 29.40 17.02
CA ALA A 69 -6.01 30.59 17.69
C ALA A 69 -7.53 30.51 17.90
N LYS A 70 -8.29 30.11 16.88
CA LYS A 70 -9.73 29.87 17.02
C LYS A 70 -10.06 28.76 18.02
N SER A 71 -9.26 27.69 18.03
CA SER A 71 -9.42 26.61 19.01
C SER A 71 -9.16 27.10 20.43
N ARG A 72 -8.09 27.88 20.66
CA ARG A 72 -7.78 28.47 21.97
C ARG A 72 -8.89 29.40 22.44
N GLN A 73 -9.38 30.26 21.54
CA GLN A 73 -10.51 31.15 21.83
C GLN A 73 -11.78 30.37 22.18
N ALA A 74 -12.11 29.31 21.45
CA ALA A 74 -13.27 28.47 21.78
C ALA A 74 -13.10 27.81 23.17
N LEU A 75 -11.90 27.34 23.50
CA LEU A 75 -11.59 26.74 24.79
C LEU A 75 -11.60 27.75 25.94
N SER A 76 -11.25 29.03 25.71
CA SER A 76 -11.29 30.05 26.76
C SER A 76 -12.71 30.36 27.25
N HIS A 77 -13.74 29.97 26.50
CA HIS A 77 -15.12 30.07 26.96
C HIS A 77 -15.53 28.93 27.90
N VAL A 78 -14.80 27.82 27.94
CA VAL A 78 -15.18 26.66 28.78
C VAL A 78 -15.11 27.04 30.26
N GLY A 79 -16.20 26.80 30.99
CA GLY A 79 -16.31 27.14 32.42
C GLY A 79 -16.68 28.60 32.70
N THR A 80 -17.00 29.39 31.66
CA THR A 80 -17.62 30.71 31.84
C THR A 80 -19.13 30.58 32.10
N PRO A 81 -19.79 31.56 32.75
CA PRO A 81 -21.24 31.55 32.94
C PRO A 81 -22.03 31.49 31.63
N GLU A 82 -21.50 32.03 30.53
CA GLU A 82 -22.07 31.91 29.19
C GLU A 82 -22.05 30.46 28.69
N TRP A 83 -20.96 29.75 28.95
CA TRP A 83 -20.82 28.34 28.60
C TRP A 83 -21.74 27.45 29.42
N ASP A 84 -21.87 27.72 30.71
CA ASP A 84 -22.78 26.97 31.58
C ASP A 84 -24.24 27.14 31.13
N ARG A 85 -24.64 28.35 30.74
CA ARG A 85 -25.97 28.60 30.13
C ARG A 85 -26.17 27.83 28.81
N MET A 86 -25.13 27.69 28.00
CA MET A 86 -25.18 26.86 26.80
C MET A 86 -25.29 25.37 27.13
N VAL A 87 -24.57 24.90 28.16
CA VAL A 87 -24.61 23.50 28.62
C VAL A 87 -25.98 23.17 29.23
N GLU A 88 -26.55 24.05 30.03
CA GLU A 88 -27.89 23.90 30.63
C GLU A 88 -28.97 23.77 29.55
N LYS A 89 -28.88 24.59 28.49
CA LYS A 89 -29.81 24.52 27.35
C LYS A 89 -29.55 23.37 26.39
N ARG A 90 -28.47 22.61 26.56
CA ARG A 90 -28.12 21.49 25.67
C ARG A 90 -29.04 20.31 25.99
N ASP A 91 -29.87 19.92 25.03
CA ASP A 91 -30.73 18.73 25.13
C ASP A 91 -30.27 17.63 24.15
N PRO A 92 -29.51 16.62 24.63
CA PRO A 92 -29.07 15.50 23.81
C PRO A 92 -30.21 14.62 23.29
N THR A 93 -31.33 14.56 24.02
CA THR A 93 -32.49 13.73 23.70
C THR A 93 -33.27 14.35 22.55
N ALA A 94 -33.60 15.64 22.63
CA ALA A 94 -34.20 16.37 21.51
C ALA A 94 -33.31 16.35 20.26
N ALA A 95 -31.99 16.53 20.43
CA ALA A 95 -31.03 16.42 19.33
C ALA A 95 -31.01 15.01 18.70
N SER A 96 -31.29 13.96 19.48
CA SER A 96 -31.41 12.60 18.96
C SER A 96 -32.73 12.39 18.21
N HIS A 97 -33.85 12.89 18.74
CA HIS A 97 -35.16 12.80 18.08
C HIS A 97 -35.25 13.64 16.81
N ALA A 98 -34.49 14.74 16.71
CA ALA A 98 -34.37 15.54 15.50
C ALA A 98 -33.62 14.82 14.36
N ARG A 99 -32.97 13.67 14.63
CA ARG A 99 -32.31 12.88 13.58
C ARG A 99 -33.36 12.22 12.70
N THR A 100 -33.33 12.55 11.43
CA THR A 100 -34.19 11.90 10.43
C THR A 100 -33.58 10.59 9.97
N GLU A 101 -34.36 9.73 9.32
CA GLU A 101 -33.85 8.52 8.65
C GLU A 101 -32.66 8.82 7.73
N LYS A 102 -32.69 9.97 7.02
CA LYS A 102 -31.58 10.46 6.19
C LYS A 102 -30.30 10.70 7.00
N SER A 103 -30.39 11.09 8.27
CA SER A 103 -29.22 11.27 9.14
C SER A 103 -28.50 9.94 9.42
N PHE A 104 -29.23 8.81 9.45
CA PHE A 104 -28.65 7.48 9.64
C PHE A 104 -28.13 6.87 8.34
N THR A 105 -28.86 7.06 7.23
CA THR A 105 -28.49 6.49 5.93
C THR A 105 -27.42 7.30 5.19
N SER A 106 -27.31 8.61 5.43
CA SER A 106 -26.34 9.48 4.75
C SER A 106 -24.89 9.00 4.85
N ARG A 107 -24.48 8.42 5.98
CA ARG A 107 -23.14 7.82 6.13
C ARG A 107 -22.96 6.61 5.23
N GLY A 108 -23.98 5.76 5.11
CA GLY A 108 -24.00 4.61 4.21
C GLY A 108 -23.98 5.05 2.75
N VAL A 109 -24.83 6.01 2.37
CA VAL A 109 -24.89 6.59 1.02
C VAL A 109 -23.55 7.22 0.62
N ILE A 110 -22.90 7.97 1.52
CA ILE A 110 -21.57 8.54 1.25
C ILE A 110 -20.51 7.43 1.11
N ALA A 111 -20.56 6.40 1.95
CA ALA A 111 -19.64 5.27 1.85
C ALA A 111 -19.83 4.50 0.53
N GLU A 112 -21.07 4.30 0.11
CA GLU A 112 -21.42 3.67 -1.15
C GLU A 112 -20.98 4.51 -2.35
N GLN A 113 -21.22 5.82 -2.33
CA GLN A 113 -20.72 6.75 -3.35
C GLN A 113 -19.19 6.73 -3.45
N LYS A 114 -18.48 6.69 -2.32
CA LYS A 114 -17.02 6.54 -2.29
C LYS A 114 -16.57 5.21 -2.88
N ALA A 115 -17.24 4.11 -2.54
CA ALA A 115 -16.94 2.79 -3.09
C ALA A 115 -17.21 2.74 -4.60
N ALA A 116 -18.30 3.34 -5.07
CA ALA A 116 -18.63 3.45 -6.49
C ALA A 116 -17.59 4.28 -7.25
N THR A 117 -17.17 5.42 -6.69
CA THR A 117 -16.11 6.27 -7.26
C THR A 117 -14.77 5.52 -7.32
N ALA A 118 -14.39 4.82 -6.24
CA ALA A 118 -13.17 4.02 -6.22
C ALA A 118 -13.22 2.88 -7.26
N ARG A 119 -14.35 2.19 -7.39
CA ARG A 119 -14.56 1.17 -8.43
C ARG A 119 -14.45 1.77 -9.83
N ALA A 120 -15.06 2.93 -10.07
CA ALA A 120 -14.97 3.63 -11.35
C ALA A 120 -13.52 4.04 -11.68
N ASN A 121 -12.78 4.58 -10.71
CA ASN A 121 -11.39 4.97 -10.88
C ASN A 121 -10.45 3.78 -11.15
N ILE A 122 -10.75 2.61 -10.59
CA ILE A 122 -9.96 1.37 -10.79
C ILE A 122 -10.44 0.61 -12.04
N LYS A 123 -11.65 0.88 -12.56
CA LYS A 123 -12.22 0.18 -13.71
C LYS A 123 -11.29 0.36 -14.92
N GLY A 124 -10.81 -0.76 -15.45
CA GLY A 124 -9.87 -0.77 -16.58
C GLY A 124 -8.38 -0.59 -16.20
N VAL A 125 -8.07 -0.22 -14.95
CA VAL A 125 -6.69 -0.14 -14.46
C VAL A 125 -6.15 -1.55 -14.23
N LYS A 126 -5.23 -2.00 -15.09
CA LYS A 126 -4.48 -3.23 -14.86
C LYS A 126 -3.45 -2.97 -13.76
N LYS A 127 -3.51 -3.73 -12.67
CA LYS A 127 -2.45 -3.70 -11.64
C LYS A 127 -1.10 -3.99 -12.32
N PRO A 128 -0.06 -3.19 -12.09
CA PRO A 128 1.25 -3.49 -12.63
C PRO A 128 1.71 -4.85 -12.13
N VAL A 129 2.31 -5.65 -13.02
CA VAL A 129 2.87 -6.94 -12.65
C VAL A 129 4.13 -6.69 -11.83
N THR A 130 4.02 -6.79 -10.51
CA THR A 130 5.16 -6.65 -9.59
C THR A 130 5.78 -7.98 -9.19
N ARG A 131 5.08 -9.09 -9.48
CA ARG A 131 5.47 -10.42 -9.05
C ARG A 131 6.71 -10.90 -9.81
N ARG A 132 7.72 -11.33 -9.07
CA ARG A 132 8.98 -11.85 -9.61
C ARG A 132 9.11 -13.35 -9.39
N CYS A 133 9.82 -14.01 -10.29
CA CYS A 133 10.19 -15.41 -10.14
C CYS A 133 11.10 -15.57 -8.93
N ILE A 134 10.74 -16.46 -8.01
CA ILE A 134 11.54 -16.71 -6.81
C ILE A 134 12.91 -17.35 -7.11
N VAL A 135 13.10 -17.87 -8.32
CA VAL A 135 14.33 -18.56 -8.73
C VAL A 135 15.28 -17.64 -9.53
N CYS A 136 14.78 -16.88 -10.49
CA CYS A 136 15.64 -16.03 -11.35
C CYS A 136 15.32 -14.53 -11.28
N GLY A 137 14.35 -14.10 -10.48
CA GLY A 137 13.99 -12.68 -10.34
C GLY A 137 13.23 -12.05 -11.52
N LYS A 138 13.07 -12.76 -12.64
CA LYS A 138 12.31 -12.29 -13.82
C LYS A 138 10.85 -12.00 -13.47
N LEU A 139 10.29 -10.92 -14.03
CA LEU A 139 8.88 -10.56 -13.87
C LEU A 139 7.96 -11.66 -14.44
N LEU A 140 6.90 -11.99 -13.69
CA LEU A 140 5.93 -13.02 -14.06
C LEU A 140 4.74 -12.41 -14.79
N THR A 141 4.93 -12.04 -16.05
CA THR A 141 3.94 -11.32 -16.89
C THR A 141 2.80 -12.22 -17.37
N GLU A 142 3.12 -13.40 -17.89
CA GLU A 142 2.15 -14.30 -18.56
C GLU A 142 1.69 -15.45 -17.68
N VAL A 143 2.33 -15.56 -16.52
CA VAL A 143 2.27 -16.74 -15.69
C VAL A 143 1.32 -16.51 -14.54
N ARG A 144 0.24 -17.28 -14.47
CA ARG A 144 -0.72 -17.26 -13.36
C ARG A 144 -0.53 -18.48 -12.45
N GLY A 145 -0.77 -18.31 -11.16
CA GLY A 145 -0.78 -19.42 -10.18
C GLY A 145 0.59 -20.03 -9.78
N ARG A 146 1.63 -19.99 -10.62
CA ARG A 146 2.98 -20.51 -10.27
C ARG A 146 3.94 -19.41 -9.85
N ALA A 147 4.86 -19.69 -8.92
CA ALA A 147 5.87 -18.74 -8.39
C ALA A 147 7.12 -18.60 -9.28
N THR A 148 7.16 -19.31 -10.42
CA THR A 148 8.34 -19.44 -11.28
C THR A 148 8.03 -19.07 -12.72
N CYS A 149 9.02 -18.55 -13.45
CA CYS A 149 8.82 -18.03 -14.80
C CYS A 149 8.77 -19.13 -15.88
N SER A 150 9.39 -20.28 -15.63
CA SER A 150 9.59 -21.37 -16.59
C SER A 150 9.58 -22.73 -15.89
N ASP A 151 9.45 -23.80 -16.68
CA ASP A 151 9.53 -25.17 -16.17
C ASP A 151 10.89 -25.47 -15.50
N ARG A 152 11.98 -24.94 -16.07
CA ARG A 152 13.32 -25.02 -15.47
C ARG A 152 13.35 -24.41 -14.06
N CYS A 153 12.84 -23.18 -13.90
CA CYS A 153 12.75 -22.54 -12.59
C CYS A 153 11.81 -23.31 -11.64
N TYR A 154 10.73 -23.90 -12.17
CA TYR A 154 9.83 -24.75 -11.39
C TYR A 154 10.54 -26.00 -10.84
N ARG A 155 11.34 -26.70 -11.65
CA ARG A 155 12.11 -27.88 -11.20
C ARG A 155 13.14 -27.54 -10.14
N ILE A 156 13.83 -26.40 -10.27
CA ILE A 156 14.75 -25.88 -9.24
C ILE A 156 13.99 -25.62 -7.94
N GLN A 157 12.90 -24.85 -7.98
CA GLN A 157 12.06 -24.59 -6.80
C GLN A 157 11.56 -25.90 -6.16
N LEU A 158 11.12 -26.85 -6.98
CA LEU A 158 10.58 -28.12 -6.51
C LEU A 158 11.64 -28.96 -5.81
N TYR A 159 12.86 -29.01 -6.36
CA TYR A 159 13.99 -29.66 -5.69
C TYR A 159 14.28 -28.97 -4.37
N GLU A 160 14.50 -27.65 -4.35
CA GLU A 160 14.85 -26.90 -3.14
C GLU A 160 13.79 -27.05 -2.03
N ARG A 161 12.50 -27.08 -2.38
CA ARG A 161 11.40 -27.25 -1.42
C ARG A 161 11.33 -28.67 -0.81
N THR A 162 11.80 -29.68 -1.54
CA THR A 162 11.68 -31.10 -1.15
C THR A 162 13.03 -31.74 -0.84
N ALA A 163 14.11 -30.96 -0.90
CA ALA A 163 15.47 -31.44 -0.76
C ALA A 163 15.67 -32.07 0.62
N LYS A 164 16.30 -33.23 0.64
CA LYS A 164 16.79 -33.87 1.86
C LYS A 164 18.29 -33.62 1.97
N SER A 165 18.77 -33.41 3.18
CA SER A 165 20.20 -33.22 3.45
C SER A 165 21.05 -34.42 2.99
N GLY A 166 22.34 -34.15 2.76
CA GLY A 166 23.35 -35.18 2.47
C GLY A 166 23.45 -35.60 1.00
N ALA A 167 22.67 -35.02 0.09
CA ALA A 167 22.75 -35.34 -1.34
C ALA A 167 24.13 -35.03 -1.94
N ARG A 168 24.73 -33.87 -1.58
CA ARG A 168 26.09 -33.49 -1.97
C ARG A 168 27.13 -34.47 -1.44
N ALA A 169 27.11 -34.75 -0.14
CA ALA A 169 28.05 -35.69 0.49
C ALA A 169 27.98 -37.10 -0.13
N TRP A 170 26.77 -37.60 -0.42
CA TRP A 170 26.61 -38.91 -1.08
C TRP A 170 27.13 -38.89 -2.52
N MET A 171 26.95 -37.79 -3.24
CA MET A 171 27.50 -37.62 -4.59
C MET A 171 29.03 -37.62 -4.56
N GLU A 172 29.65 -36.84 -3.66
CA GLU A 172 31.12 -36.76 -3.52
C GLU A 172 31.73 -38.11 -3.16
N ARG A 173 31.13 -38.86 -2.23
CA ARG A 173 31.54 -40.23 -1.88
C ARG A 173 31.44 -41.18 -3.08
N ARG A 174 30.35 -41.06 -3.85
CA ARG A 174 30.17 -41.85 -5.07
C ARG A 174 31.21 -41.51 -6.13
N ASP A 175 31.53 -40.23 -6.29
CA ASP A 175 32.54 -39.74 -7.24
C ASP A 175 33.96 -40.13 -6.80
N ALA A 176 34.20 -40.30 -5.49
CA ALA A 176 35.42 -40.87 -4.93
C ALA A 176 35.54 -42.41 -5.10
N GLY A 177 34.55 -43.05 -5.73
CA GLY A 177 34.58 -44.48 -6.08
C GLY A 177 33.82 -45.41 -5.13
N GLU A 178 33.25 -44.89 -4.04
CA GLU A 178 32.50 -45.73 -3.08
C GLU A 178 31.22 -46.30 -3.71
N SER A 179 30.87 -47.54 -3.36
CA SER A 179 29.68 -48.19 -3.92
C SER A 179 28.39 -47.60 -3.34
N LEU A 180 27.30 -47.65 -4.12
CA LEU A 180 25.98 -47.20 -3.65
C LEU A 180 25.50 -47.98 -2.42
N SER A 181 25.90 -49.24 -2.30
CA SER A 181 25.58 -50.11 -1.16
C SER A 181 26.31 -49.70 0.11
N GLU A 182 27.59 -49.30 0.03
CA GLU A 182 28.37 -48.80 1.17
C GLU A 182 27.81 -47.47 1.70
N ILE A 183 27.54 -46.53 0.79
CA ILE A 183 26.90 -45.25 1.12
C ILE A 183 25.54 -45.52 1.79
N GLY A 184 24.73 -46.41 1.21
CA GLY A 184 23.42 -46.79 1.74
C GLY A 184 23.50 -47.38 3.15
N ARG A 185 24.41 -48.33 3.39
CA ARG A 185 24.65 -48.92 4.72
C ARG A 185 25.02 -47.87 5.75
N SER A 186 25.95 -46.98 5.43
CA SER A 186 26.39 -45.92 6.37
C SER A 186 25.28 -44.92 6.72
N ALA A 187 24.33 -44.70 5.81
CA ALA A 187 23.24 -43.75 5.97
C ALA A 187 21.91 -44.41 6.41
N GLY A 188 21.88 -45.73 6.59
CA GLY A 188 20.67 -46.48 6.95
C GLY A 188 19.59 -46.48 5.87
N VAL A 189 19.96 -46.43 4.59
CA VAL A 189 19.01 -46.39 3.45
C VAL A 189 19.38 -47.40 2.36
N SER A 190 18.42 -47.74 1.50
CA SER A 190 18.68 -48.64 0.37
C SER A 190 19.61 -48.00 -0.67
N HIS A 191 20.41 -48.81 -1.35
CA HIS A 191 21.28 -48.35 -2.45
C HIS A 191 20.49 -47.65 -3.57
N VAL A 192 19.23 -48.05 -3.80
CA VAL A 192 18.32 -47.39 -4.76
C VAL A 192 17.98 -45.98 -4.30
N ALA A 193 17.71 -45.77 -3.00
CA ALA A 193 17.43 -44.45 -2.46
C ALA A 193 18.66 -43.52 -2.58
N VAL A 194 19.87 -44.06 -2.40
CA VAL A 194 21.13 -43.34 -2.65
C VAL A 194 21.22 -42.93 -4.12
N ARG A 195 21.05 -43.88 -5.05
CA ARG A 195 21.11 -43.63 -6.50
C ARG A 195 20.15 -42.51 -6.92
N VAL A 196 18.87 -42.65 -6.55
CA VAL A 196 17.82 -41.68 -6.92
C VAL A 196 18.13 -40.30 -6.35
N ARG A 197 18.67 -40.21 -5.13
CA ARG A 197 19.03 -38.91 -4.52
C ARG A 197 20.19 -38.25 -5.26
N ILE A 198 21.25 -39.01 -5.58
CA ILE A 198 22.40 -38.51 -6.34
C ILE A 198 21.97 -38.05 -7.74
N GLU A 199 21.19 -38.86 -8.46
CA GLU A 199 20.74 -38.52 -9.82
C GLU A 199 19.87 -37.25 -9.83
N ARG A 200 18.93 -37.13 -8.88
CA ARG A 200 18.12 -35.91 -8.75
C ARG A 200 18.96 -34.68 -8.41
N PHE A 201 19.98 -34.84 -7.56
CA PHE A 201 20.88 -33.75 -7.22
C PHE A 201 21.75 -33.32 -8.41
N ARG A 202 22.30 -34.27 -9.17
CA ARG A 202 23.04 -33.97 -10.42
C ARG A 202 22.17 -33.23 -11.43
N ALA A 203 20.92 -33.65 -11.61
CA ALA A 203 19.96 -32.94 -12.47
C ALA A 203 19.69 -31.52 -11.97
N TYR A 204 19.55 -31.32 -10.65
CA TYR A 204 19.42 -30.01 -10.03
C TYR A 204 20.65 -29.12 -10.27
N LEU A 205 21.86 -29.63 -10.05
CA LEU A 205 23.12 -28.91 -10.29
C LEU A 205 23.23 -28.44 -11.73
N LYS A 206 22.84 -29.28 -12.70
CA LYS A 206 22.80 -28.88 -14.12
C LYS A 206 21.86 -27.70 -14.35
N LEU A 207 20.64 -27.74 -13.81
CA LEU A 207 19.68 -26.64 -13.96
C LEU A 207 20.17 -25.34 -13.29
N CYS A 208 20.85 -25.44 -12.15
CA CYS A 208 21.47 -24.30 -11.48
C CYS A 208 22.60 -23.69 -12.31
N ALA A 209 23.48 -24.52 -12.88
CA ALA A 209 24.58 -24.08 -13.74
C ALA A 209 24.06 -23.35 -14.99
N GLU A 210 23.05 -23.91 -15.67
CA GLU A 210 22.41 -23.28 -16.84
C GLU A 210 21.71 -21.95 -16.52
N LEU A 211 21.44 -21.66 -15.25
CA LEU A 211 20.80 -20.44 -14.78
C LEU A 211 21.80 -19.46 -14.12
N GLY A 212 23.04 -19.88 -13.87
CA GLY A 212 24.00 -19.12 -13.07
C GLY A 212 23.58 -18.94 -11.60
N ARG A 213 22.83 -19.90 -11.04
CA ARG A 213 22.34 -19.87 -9.66
C ARG A 213 23.23 -20.73 -8.76
N THR A 214 23.58 -20.23 -7.58
CA THR A 214 24.26 -21.01 -6.56
C THR A 214 23.33 -22.11 -6.01
N PRO A 215 23.72 -23.39 -6.07
CA PRO A 215 22.93 -24.49 -5.50
C PRO A 215 22.83 -24.42 -3.98
N ILE A 216 21.73 -24.90 -3.40
CA ILE A 216 21.62 -25.14 -1.96
C ILE A 216 22.44 -26.37 -1.54
N GLU A 217 22.91 -26.38 -0.29
CA GLU A 217 23.71 -27.47 0.30
C GLU A 217 22.88 -28.65 0.82
#